data_AF-A0A4P0Y9R7-F1
#
_entry.id   AF-A0A4P0Y9R7-F1
#
_cell.length_a   1.000
_cell.length_b   1.000
_cell.length_c   1.000
_cell.angle_alpha   90.00
_cell.angle_beta   90.00
_cell.angle_gamma   90.00
#
_symmetry.space_group_name_H-M   'P 1'
#
loop_
_entity.id
_entity.type
_entity.pdbx_description
1 polymer ?
#
loop_
_entity_poly.entity_id
_entity_poly.type
_entity_poly.pdbx_seq_one_letter_code
_entity_poly.pdbx_strand_id
1 'polypeptide(L)'
;MKIFRPLWRDGAFLVPQQFQQQARWDAHVADTVSRMALAHPWGVLRAEFDASALTLSRLNATRLIVRFADGTLIDTELADILPPVRDVSDVMQDSVEVLLALPLLSASGGNLDDGQESARPRRWRAEQVTVQELAGHERSELAVLRHALTLRLSTEENAAFLTCPVARLVRDAQGQWIVDPEFIPPLLSLAASPTLVSELGELLHRLQARRRRLMAMRRESNARMADFAVADVSLFWLLNALNSAEPVLSELHQDPSRHPELLYRELARLAGSLLTFSLEHHLEAIPRYRHASPEQVFPPLFALLDMLLEVSLPSRVIAIALEQGADREIWRGRLHDARLREGADFYLSVRSSLPLTSYRAAFRSSVRRVAMMMSPRSSILPSAASRSNR
;
A
#
# COMPACT_ATOMS: atom_id res chain seq x y z
N MET A 1 6.67 -11.40 32.12
CA MET A 1 6.01 -11.81 33.39
C MET A 1 5.72 -13.30 33.38
N LYS A 2 5.81 -14.01 34.50
CA LYS A 2 5.39 -15.42 34.58
C LYS A 2 3.86 -15.56 34.44
N ILE A 3 3.42 -16.70 33.92
CA ILE A 3 2.02 -17.14 33.87
C ILE A 3 1.94 -18.46 34.65
N PHE A 4 1.03 -18.52 35.63
CA PHE A 4 0.90 -19.67 36.53
C PHE A 4 -0.36 -20.45 36.18
N ARG A 5 -0.22 -21.54 35.42
CA ARG A 5 -1.37 -22.38 35.02
C ARG A 5 -1.99 -23.04 36.27
N PRO A 6 -3.27 -22.78 36.57
CA PRO A 6 -3.92 -23.36 37.74
C PRO A 6 -4.10 -24.87 37.56
N LEU A 7 -4.03 -25.61 38.66
CA LEU A 7 -4.33 -27.04 38.70
C LEU A 7 -5.65 -27.25 39.45
N TRP A 8 -6.65 -27.77 38.74
CA TRP A 8 -7.97 -28.07 39.30
C TRP A 8 -7.94 -29.45 39.96
N ARG A 9 -8.26 -29.50 41.25
CA ARG A 9 -8.36 -30.73 42.04
C ARG A 9 -9.63 -30.68 42.86
N ASP A 10 -10.13 -31.86 43.21
CA ASP A 10 -11.26 -31.96 44.11
C ASP A 10 -10.97 -31.26 45.46
N GLY A 11 -11.96 -30.54 45.97
CA GLY A 11 -11.85 -29.73 47.18
C GLY A 11 -11.01 -28.45 47.07
N ALA A 12 -10.51 -28.06 45.89
CA ALA A 12 -9.78 -26.80 45.74
C ALA A 12 -10.71 -25.58 45.86
N PHE A 13 -10.40 -24.64 46.75
CA PHE A 13 -11.13 -23.37 46.85
C PHE A 13 -10.92 -22.50 45.61
N LEU A 14 -12.00 -21.85 45.17
CA LEU A 14 -11.96 -20.90 44.06
C LEU A 14 -11.35 -19.58 44.53
N VAL A 15 -10.31 -19.13 43.82
CA VAL A 15 -9.67 -17.83 44.05
C VAL A 15 -9.54 -17.06 42.73
N PRO A 16 -9.69 -15.72 42.72
CA PRO A 16 -9.67 -14.92 41.48
C PRO A 16 -8.44 -15.15 40.61
N GLN A 17 -7.29 -15.43 41.23
CA GLN A 17 -6.01 -15.65 40.56
C GLN A 17 -6.05 -16.88 39.63
N GLN A 18 -6.83 -17.91 39.94
CA GLN A 18 -6.96 -19.08 39.07
C GLN A 18 -7.54 -18.68 37.70
N PHE A 19 -8.65 -17.94 37.71
CA PHE A 19 -9.31 -17.45 36.49
C PHE A 19 -8.45 -16.45 35.74
N GLN A 20 -7.82 -15.51 36.44
CA GLN A 20 -6.95 -14.49 35.84
C GLN A 20 -5.73 -15.13 35.14
N GLN A 21 -5.08 -16.11 35.77
CA GLN A 21 -3.91 -16.75 35.18
C GLN A 21 -4.29 -17.68 34.02
N GLN A 22 -5.45 -18.33 34.09
CA GLN A 22 -5.99 -19.10 32.97
C GLN A 22 -6.25 -18.18 31.76
N ALA A 23 -6.97 -17.07 31.94
CA ALA A 23 -7.22 -16.11 30.87
C ALA A 23 -5.91 -15.54 30.26
N ARG A 24 -4.90 -15.27 31.09
CA ARG A 24 -3.58 -14.83 30.61
C ARG A 24 -2.85 -15.91 29.81
N TRP A 25 -3.01 -17.19 30.17
CA TRP A 25 -2.46 -18.30 29.40
C TRP A 25 -3.12 -18.39 28.03
N ASP A 26 -4.44 -18.31 27.97
CA ASP A 26 -5.19 -18.41 26.72
C ASP A 26 -4.86 -17.25 25.76
N ALA A 27 -4.74 -16.03 26.30
CA ALA A 27 -4.28 -14.86 25.54
C ALA A 27 -2.84 -15.03 24.99
N HIS A 28 -1.94 -15.63 25.79
CA HIS A 28 -0.57 -15.92 25.36
C HIS A 28 -0.51 -17.00 24.25
N VAL A 29 -1.35 -18.03 24.34
CA VAL A 29 -1.47 -19.05 23.29
C VAL A 29 -1.94 -18.40 21.98
N ALA A 30 -2.97 -17.55 22.03
CA ALA A 30 -3.48 -16.84 20.86
C ALA A 30 -2.39 -15.95 20.23
N ASP A 31 -1.64 -15.17 21.02
CA ASP A 31 -0.53 -14.36 20.53
C ASP A 31 0.60 -15.20 19.92
N THR A 32 0.92 -16.34 20.54
CA THR A 32 1.94 -17.27 20.03
C THR A 32 1.54 -17.81 18.65
N VAL A 33 0.28 -18.23 18.48
CA VAL A 33 -0.23 -18.71 17.19
C VAL A 33 -0.18 -17.59 16.14
N SER A 34 -0.58 -16.36 16.48
CA SER A 34 -0.49 -15.23 15.54
C SER A 34 0.95 -14.95 15.08
N ARG A 35 1.94 -15.06 15.99
CA ARG A 35 3.36 -14.85 15.67
C ARG A 35 3.99 -15.96 14.82
N MET A 36 3.36 -17.12 14.71
CA MET A 36 3.80 -18.15 13.76
C MET A 36 3.57 -17.72 12.31
N ALA A 37 2.56 -16.88 12.07
CA ALA A 37 2.17 -16.44 10.73
C ALA A 37 2.65 -15.02 10.39
N LEU A 38 2.78 -14.13 11.38
CA LEU A 38 3.03 -12.70 11.20
C LEU A 38 4.18 -12.22 12.09
N ALA A 39 5.02 -11.33 11.57
CA ALA A 39 6.07 -10.71 12.38
C ALA A 39 5.50 -9.68 13.37
N HIS A 40 4.48 -8.92 12.94
CA HIS A 40 3.88 -7.84 13.74
C HIS A 40 2.35 -8.03 13.89
N PRO A 41 1.86 -8.98 14.70
CA PRO A 41 0.42 -9.19 14.90
C PRO A 41 -0.19 -8.17 15.86
N TRP A 42 -0.04 -6.87 15.56
CA TRP A 42 -0.61 -5.75 16.30
C TRP A 42 -0.96 -4.61 15.34
N GLY A 43 -1.64 -3.57 15.83
CA GLY A 43 -2.07 -2.43 15.03
C GLY A 43 -3.58 -2.27 14.99
N VAL A 44 -4.04 -1.48 14.03
CA VAL A 44 -5.42 -1.04 13.88
C VAL A 44 -6.18 -1.96 12.92
N LEU A 45 -7.37 -2.39 13.34
CA LEU A 45 -8.38 -3.00 12.48
C LEU A 45 -9.43 -1.99 12.04
N ARG A 46 -9.83 -1.08 12.94
CA ARG A 46 -10.67 0.09 12.66
C ARG A 46 -10.34 1.23 13.61
N ALA A 47 -10.30 2.44 13.09
CA ALA A 47 -10.24 3.67 13.88
C ALA A 47 -11.08 4.76 13.20
N GLU A 48 -12.17 5.13 13.84
CA GLU A 48 -13.13 6.13 13.34
C GLU A 48 -13.30 7.23 14.38
N PHE A 49 -13.40 8.47 13.89
CA PHE A 49 -13.47 9.67 14.70
C PHE A 49 -14.58 10.59 14.23
N ASP A 50 -15.16 11.34 15.15
CA ASP A 50 -16.12 12.40 14.85
C ASP A 50 -15.38 13.67 14.41
N ALA A 51 -15.36 13.90 13.10
CA ALA A 51 -14.72 15.07 12.51
C ALA A 51 -15.44 16.39 12.87
N SER A 52 -16.73 16.36 13.23
CA SER A 52 -17.49 17.59 13.50
C SER A 52 -17.04 18.28 14.80
N ALA A 53 -16.65 17.48 15.80
CA ALA A 53 -16.16 17.98 17.09
C ALA A 53 -14.82 18.73 16.99
N LEU A 54 -14.04 18.50 15.93
CA LEU A 54 -12.73 19.16 15.74
C LEU A 54 -12.85 20.67 15.51
N THR A 55 -14.00 21.14 15.03
CA THR A 55 -14.31 22.59 14.95
C THR A 55 -14.24 23.29 16.31
N LEU A 56 -14.42 22.55 17.40
CA LEU A 56 -14.32 23.00 18.78
C LEU A 56 -13.01 22.53 19.45
N SER A 57 -12.00 22.14 18.67
CA SER A 57 -10.72 21.58 19.15
C SER A 57 -10.90 20.34 20.04
N ARG A 58 -11.92 19.52 19.76
CA ARG A 58 -12.19 18.27 20.48
C ARG A 58 -12.18 17.08 19.53
N LEU A 59 -11.49 16.02 19.93
CA LEU A 59 -11.46 14.76 19.20
C LEU A 59 -12.21 13.68 19.98
N ASN A 60 -13.28 13.16 19.38
CA ASN A 60 -14.02 12.00 19.89
C ASN A 60 -13.79 10.81 18.96
N ALA A 61 -13.48 9.65 19.53
CA ALA A 61 -13.54 8.39 18.80
C ALA A 61 -15.00 7.92 18.72
N THR A 62 -15.39 7.35 17.59
CA THR A 62 -16.72 6.75 17.40
C THR A 62 -16.63 5.22 17.37
N ARG A 63 -15.52 4.67 16.88
CA ARG A 63 -15.26 3.23 16.86
C ARG A 63 -13.76 2.94 16.87
N LEU A 64 -13.32 2.04 17.75
CA LEU A 64 -11.93 1.60 17.83
C LEU A 64 -11.87 0.07 17.97
N ILE A 65 -11.16 -0.56 17.04
CA ILE A 65 -10.78 -1.97 17.11
C ILE A 65 -9.27 -2.03 16.89
N VAL A 66 -8.51 -2.27 17.95
CA VAL A 66 -7.05 -2.12 17.96
C VAL A 66 -6.43 -3.25 18.77
N ARG A 67 -5.40 -3.89 18.23
CA ARG A 67 -4.59 -4.88 18.96
C ARG A 67 -3.27 -4.24 19.35
N PHE A 68 -2.97 -4.19 20.65
CA PHE A 68 -1.67 -3.72 21.15
C PHE A 68 -0.57 -4.75 20.95
N ALA A 69 0.69 -4.29 20.99
CA ALA A 69 1.87 -5.14 20.80
C ALA A 69 2.03 -6.26 21.85
N ASP A 70 1.40 -6.12 23.02
CA ASP A 70 1.34 -7.16 24.05
C ASP A 70 0.29 -8.25 23.80
N GLY A 71 -0.46 -8.13 22.70
CA GLY A 71 -1.51 -9.06 22.28
C GLY A 71 -2.92 -8.71 22.78
N THR A 72 -3.06 -7.64 23.58
CA THR A 72 -4.38 -7.20 24.06
C THR A 72 -5.19 -6.62 22.92
N LEU A 73 -6.35 -7.21 22.65
CA LEU A 73 -7.33 -6.70 21.71
C LEU A 73 -8.30 -5.76 22.43
N ILE A 74 -8.49 -4.58 21.85
CA ILE A 74 -9.54 -3.63 22.20
C ILE A 74 -10.61 -3.69 21.13
N ASP A 75 -11.87 -3.77 21.55
CA ASP A 75 -13.04 -3.71 20.68
C ASP A 75 -14.17 -2.92 21.36
N THR A 76 -14.36 -1.68 20.91
CA THR A 76 -15.36 -0.78 21.49
C THR A 76 -16.80 -1.08 21.07
N GLU A 77 -17.02 -2.03 20.16
CA GLU A 77 -18.37 -2.49 19.83
C GLU A 77 -18.82 -3.67 20.68
N LEU A 78 -17.86 -4.45 21.20
CA LEU A 78 -18.15 -5.70 21.91
C LEU A 78 -17.95 -5.61 23.42
N ALA A 79 -16.79 -5.13 23.87
CA ALA A 79 -16.37 -5.29 25.27
C ALA A 79 -15.75 -4.05 25.91
N ASP A 80 -15.21 -3.12 25.14
CA ASP A 80 -14.57 -1.92 25.65
C ASP A 80 -15.46 -0.69 25.48
N ILE A 81 -15.21 0.34 26.29
CA ILE A 81 -15.85 1.64 26.16
C ILE A 81 -14.96 2.58 25.34
N LEU A 82 -15.58 3.52 24.62
CA LEU A 82 -14.85 4.57 23.93
C LEU A 82 -14.03 5.39 24.93
N PRO A 83 -12.79 5.80 24.57
CA PRO A 83 -12.00 6.66 25.42
C PRO A 83 -12.67 8.04 25.59
N PRO A 84 -12.38 8.77 26.70
CA PRO A 84 -12.85 10.13 26.87
C PRO A 84 -12.40 11.07 25.74
N VAL A 85 -13.16 12.15 25.53
CA VAL A 85 -12.84 13.21 24.57
C VAL A 85 -11.42 13.73 24.79
N ARG A 86 -10.69 13.94 23.69
CA ARG A 86 -9.37 14.58 23.73
C ARG A 86 -9.46 16.04 23.33
N ASP A 87 -9.04 16.92 24.23
CA ASP A 87 -8.82 18.32 23.92
C ASP A 87 -7.49 18.49 23.16
N VAL A 88 -7.53 19.25 22.07
CA VAL A 88 -6.38 19.57 21.22
C VAL A 88 -6.19 21.08 21.02
N SER A 89 -6.86 21.91 21.83
CA SER A 89 -6.74 23.36 21.79
C SER A 89 -5.32 23.85 22.13
N ASP A 90 -4.64 23.18 23.05
CA ASP A 90 -3.27 23.52 23.49
C ASP A 90 -2.17 23.04 22.54
N VAL A 91 -2.52 22.42 21.41
CA VAL A 91 -1.53 21.92 20.44
C VAL A 91 -1.03 23.08 19.56
N MET A 92 0.24 23.44 19.79
CA MET A 92 0.92 24.54 19.11
C MET A 92 1.46 24.16 17.72
N GLN A 93 1.63 22.87 17.45
CA GLN A 93 2.13 22.36 16.17
C GLN A 93 1.02 22.37 15.11
N ASP A 94 1.39 22.42 13.83
CA ASP A 94 0.44 22.31 12.71
C ASP A 94 0.02 20.87 12.42
N SER A 95 0.73 19.90 13.02
CA SER A 95 0.40 18.48 12.95
C SER A 95 0.75 17.79 14.26
N VAL A 96 -0.09 16.84 14.67
CA VAL A 96 0.16 15.99 15.85
C VAL A 96 -0.42 14.59 15.66
N GLU A 97 0.35 13.56 16.01
CA GLU A 97 -0.17 12.19 16.02
C GLU A 97 -0.97 11.92 17.29
N VAL A 98 -2.11 11.25 17.11
CA VAL A 98 -3.01 10.79 18.17
C VAL A 98 -2.77 9.30 18.39
N LEU A 99 -2.52 8.95 19.65
CA LEU A 99 -2.23 7.62 20.12
C LEU A 99 -3.42 7.09 20.94
N LEU A 100 -3.88 5.88 20.64
CA LEU A 100 -4.67 5.13 21.60
C LEU A 100 -3.72 4.56 22.66
N ALA A 101 -3.97 4.90 23.91
CA ALA A 101 -3.11 4.55 25.03
C ALA A 101 -3.83 3.64 26.03
N LEU A 102 -3.14 2.56 26.41
CA LEU A 102 -3.57 1.58 27.40
C LEU A 102 -2.49 1.44 28.48
N PRO A 103 -2.80 1.68 29.77
CA PRO A 103 -1.81 1.58 30.82
C PRO A 103 -1.12 0.21 30.89
N LEU A 104 0.17 0.21 31.20
CA LEU A 104 0.96 -1.02 31.30
C LEU A 104 0.41 -1.93 32.41
N LEU A 105 0.34 -3.23 32.11
CA LEU A 105 -0.01 -4.24 33.10
C LEU A 105 1.13 -4.39 34.12
N SER A 106 0.82 -4.28 35.42
CA SER A 106 1.78 -4.57 36.47
C SER A 106 1.68 -6.00 36.99
N ALA A 107 2.87 -6.59 37.17
CA ALA A 107 3.03 -7.89 37.79
C ALA A 107 2.78 -7.90 39.30
N SER A 108 2.97 -6.77 39.97
CA SER A 108 2.78 -6.64 41.41
C SER A 108 1.32 -6.41 41.81
N GLY A 109 0.40 -6.36 40.85
CA GLY A 109 -1.02 -6.10 41.08
C GLY A 109 -1.36 -4.60 40.99
N GLY A 110 -2.50 -4.22 41.58
CA GLY A 110 -2.99 -2.83 41.53
C GLY A 110 -3.31 -2.36 40.12
N ASN A 111 -3.92 -3.22 39.29
CA ASN A 111 -4.26 -2.91 37.91
C ASN A 111 -5.69 -2.39 37.73
N LEU A 112 -6.53 -2.51 38.76
CA LEU A 112 -7.89 -1.97 38.80
C LEU A 112 -7.86 -0.56 39.38
N ASP A 113 -8.45 0.39 38.67
CA ASP A 113 -8.76 1.74 39.16
C ASP A 113 -9.90 1.67 40.18
N ASP A 114 -9.57 1.98 41.43
CA ASP A 114 -10.46 1.99 42.60
C ASP A 114 -10.72 3.41 43.11
N GLY A 115 -10.34 4.43 42.34
CA GLY A 115 -10.46 5.84 42.71
C GLY A 115 -9.41 6.32 43.73
N GLN A 116 -8.50 5.46 44.18
CA GLN A 116 -7.37 5.86 45.03
C GLN A 116 -6.27 6.49 44.17
N GLU A 117 -5.60 7.52 44.70
CA GLU A 117 -4.42 8.09 44.05
C GLU A 117 -3.36 7.03 43.81
N SER A 118 -2.74 7.10 42.64
CA SER A 118 -1.72 6.15 42.20
C SER A 118 -0.66 6.90 41.42
N ALA A 119 0.61 6.61 41.71
CA ALA A 119 1.75 7.19 40.99
C ALA A 119 1.82 6.77 39.51
N ARG A 120 1.03 5.76 39.12
CA ARG A 120 0.93 5.27 37.74
C ARG A 120 -0.52 5.03 37.34
N PRO A 121 -0.86 5.19 36.06
CA PRO A 121 -2.19 4.83 35.56
C PRO A 121 -2.45 3.33 35.71
N ARG A 122 -3.71 2.95 35.94
CA ARG A 122 -4.14 1.57 36.14
C ARG A 122 -4.90 1.08 34.91
N ARG A 123 -4.67 -0.17 34.51
CA ARG A 123 -5.10 -0.72 33.20
C ARG A 123 -6.61 -0.95 33.09
N TRP A 124 -7.27 -1.22 34.21
CA TRP A 124 -8.65 -1.68 34.24
C TRP A 124 -9.55 -0.76 35.06
N ARG A 125 -10.83 -0.73 34.70
CA ARG A 125 -11.93 -0.16 35.47
C ARG A 125 -13.01 -1.22 35.65
N ALA A 126 -13.79 -1.11 36.71
CA ALA A 126 -14.96 -1.94 36.92
C ALA A 126 -16.23 -1.17 36.54
N GLU A 127 -17.15 -1.85 35.89
CA GLU A 127 -18.50 -1.36 35.59
C GLU A 127 -19.51 -2.42 36.04
N GLN A 128 -20.60 -2.01 36.69
CA GLN A 128 -21.69 -2.93 37.02
C GLN A 128 -22.66 -3.00 35.84
N VAL A 129 -22.86 -4.20 35.31
CA VAL A 129 -23.73 -4.44 34.15
C VAL A 129 -24.66 -5.60 34.45
N THR A 130 -25.94 -5.43 34.13
CA THR A 130 -26.91 -6.53 34.15
C THR A 130 -26.69 -7.43 32.94
N VAL A 131 -26.27 -8.67 33.16
CA VAL A 131 -25.97 -9.64 32.11
C VAL A 131 -27.04 -10.73 32.10
N GLN A 132 -27.48 -11.10 30.88
CA GLN A 132 -28.38 -12.22 30.64
C GLN A 132 -27.61 -13.54 30.74
N GLU A 133 -28.10 -14.46 31.56
CA GLU A 133 -27.62 -15.83 31.59
C GLU A 133 -28.06 -16.54 30.30
N LEU A 134 -27.12 -17.22 29.62
CA LEU A 134 -27.31 -17.69 28.24
C LEU A 134 -27.99 -19.06 28.13
N ALA A 135 -27.96 -19.89 29.18
CA ALA A 135 -28.62 -21.18 29.19
C ALA A 135 -30.12 -21.09 29.52
N GLY A 136 -30.54 -20.01 30.18
CA GLY A 136 -31.87 -19.81 30.73
C GLY A 136 -32.38 -18.38 30.54
N HIS A 137 -33.06 -17.85 31.56
CA HIS A 137 -33.80 -16.59 31.47
C HIS A 137 -33.45 -15.58 32.57
N GLU A 138 -32.56 -15.96 33.49
CA GLU A 138 -32.18 -15.10 34.61
C GLU A 138 -31.26 -13.96 34.17
N ARG A 139 -31.34 -12.84 34.89
CA ARG A 139 -30.45 -11.69 34.74
C ARG A 139 -29.82 -11.38 36.07
N SER A 140 -28.53 -11.06 36.05
CA SER A 140 -27.78 -10.73 37.27
C SER A 140 -26.82 -9.58 37.01
N GLU A 141 -26.58 -8.76 38.03
CA GLU A 141 -25.55 -7.73 37.98
C GLU A 141 -24.17 -8.37 38.14
N LEU A 142 -23.27 -8.05 37.21
CA LEU A 142 -21.88 -8.48 37.21
C LEU A 142 -20.96 -7.28 37.11
N ALA A 143 -19.88 -7.31 37.89
CA ALA A 143 -18.76 -6.40 37.73
C ALA A 143 -17.95 -6.83 36.50
N VAL A 144 -18.09 -6.10 35.40
CA VAL A 144 -17.32 -6.33 34.17
C VAL A 144 -16.06 -5.48 34.14
N LEU A 145 -15.01 -6.02 33.54
CA LEU A 145 -13.75 -5.33 33.33
C LEU A 145 -13.85 -4.45 32.07
N ARG A 146 -13.46 -3.19 32.18
CA ARG A 146 -13.22 -2.28 31.05
C ARG A 146 -11.76 -1.87 31.01
N HIS A 147 -11.17 -1.80 29.83
CA HIS A 147 -9.85 -1.20 29.69
C HIS A 147 -9.92 0.32 29.90
N ALA A 148 -8.97 0.87 30.67
CA ALA A 148 -8.86 2.29 30.95
C ALA A 148 -8.20 3.03 29.77
N LEU A 149 -8.88 3.06 28.62
CA LEU A 149 -8.39 3.64 27.38
C LEU A 149 -8.39 5.16 27.44
N THR A 150 -7.37 5.77 26.85
CA THR A 150 -7.28 7.23 26.67
C THR A 150 -6.72 7.55 25.29
N LEU A 151 -7.18 8.67 24.71
CA LEU A 151 -6.52 9.28 23.57
C LEU A 151 -5.43 10.21 24.09
N ARG A 152 -4.20 9.97 23.64
CA ARG A 152 -3.00 10.74 24.02
C ARG A 152 -2.34 11.32 22.77
N LEU A 153 -1.50 12.32 22.94
CA LEU A 153 -0.73 12.89 21.85
C LEU A 153 0.69 12.35 21.86
N SER A 154 1.30 12.24 20.69
CA SER A 154 2.71 11.82 20.53
C SER A 154 3.71 12.70 21.27
N THR A 155 3.36 13.96 21.52
CA THR A 155 4.18 14.93 22.26
C THR A 155 4.11 14.77 23.78
N GLU A 156 3.20 13.95 24.31
CA GLU A 156 3.06 13.70 25.74
C GLU A 156 4.04 12.63 26.23
N GLU A 157 4.29 12.59 27.54
CA GLU A 157 4.99 11.47 28.17
C GLU A 157 4.09 10.22 28.15
N ASN A 158 4.52 9.21 27.39
CA ASN A 158 3.72 8.01 27.11
C ASN A 158 4.34 6.71 27.67
N ALA A 159 5.46 6.80 28.41
CA ALA A 159 6.22 5.63 28.86
C ALA A 159 5.45 4.66 29.77
N ALA A 160 4.42 5.14 30.49
CA ALA A 160 3.57 4.32 31.35
C ALA A 160 2.46 3.56 30.60
N PHE A 161 2.39 3.70 29.27
CA PHE A 161 1.34 3.17 28.43
C PHE A 161 1.90 2.29 27.32
N LEU A 162 1.10 1.31 26.90
CA LEU A 162 1.17 0.80 25.54
C LEU A 162 0.44 1.80 24.65
N THR A 163 1.03 2.13 23.51
CA THR A 163 0.46 3.07 22.56
C THR A 163 0.38 2.47 21.17
N CYS A 164 -0.66 2.85 20.44
CA CYS A 164 -0.81 2.59 19.02
C CYS A 164 -1.24 3.89 18.34
N PRO A 165 -0.50 4.38 17.33
CA PRO A 165 -0.98 5.47 16.49
C PRO A 165 -2.31 5.10 15.83
N VAL A 166 -3.30 5.99 15.90
CA VAL A 166 -4.66 5.75 15.37
C VAL A 166 -5.15 6.87 14.46
N ALA A 167 -4.59 8.07 14.56
CA ALA A 167 -4.85 9.19 13.66
C ALA A 167 -3.67 10.17 13.67
N ARG A 168 -3.60 11.03 12.66
CA ARG A 168 -2.83 12.28 12.69
C ARG A 168 -3.80 13.43 12.49
N LEU A 169 -3.65 14.47 13.28
CA LEU A 169 -4.37 15.72 13.08
C LEU A 169 -3.46 16.69 12.33
N VAL A 170 -4.03 17.45 11.40
CA VAL A 170 -3.36 18.52 10.66
C VAL A 170 -4.27 19.73 10.61
N ARG A 171 -3.68 20.93 10.50
CA ARG A 171 -4.45 22.15 10.24
C ARG A 171 -4.75 22.29 8.74
N ASP A 172 -5.99 22.57 8.41
CA ASP A 172 -6.37 22.92 7.04
C ASP A 172 -5.93 24.34 6.66
N ALA A 173 -6.25 24.76 5.43
CA ALA A 173 -5.91 26.11 4.95
C ALA A 173 -6.60 27.24 5.73
N GLN A 174 -7.66 26.93 6.49
CA GLN A 174 -8.40 27.84 7.36
C GLN A 174 -7.88 27.80 8.80
N GLY A 175 -6.86 26.98 9.08
CA GLY A 175 -6.27 26.79 10.41
C GLY A 175 -7.08 25.89 11.34
N GLN A 176 -8.14 25.24 10.85
CA GLN A 176 -8.98 24.31 11.61
C GLN A 176 -8.36 22.92 11.64
N TRP A 177 -8.57 22.20 12.76
CA TRP A 177 -8.12 20.83 12.88
C TRP A 177 -8.97 19.89 12.02
N ILE A 178 -8.30 19.06 11.23
CA ILE A 178 -8.91 17.93 10.52
C ILE A 178 -8.12 16.65 10.82
N VAL A 179 -8.77 15.50 10.65
CA VAL A 179 -8.06 14.21 10.59
C VAL A 179 -7.37 14.14 9.23
N ASP A 180 -6.07 13.89 9.24
CA ASP A 180 -5.26 13.76 8.04
C ASP A 180 -5.70 12.53 7.21
N PRO A 181 -6.21 12.72 5.97
CA PRO A 181 -6.65 11.63 5.11
C PRO A 181 -5.50 10.79 4.54
N GLU A 182 -4.28 11.32 4.55
CA GLU A 182 -3.07 10.62 4.07
C GLU A 182 -2.44 9.76 5.18
N PHE A 183 -2.91 9.91 6.43
CA PHE A 183 -2.36 9.16 7.55
C PHE A 183 -2.64 7.66 7.44
N ILE A 184 -1.57 6.86 7.56
CA ILE A 184 -1.65 5.40 7.61
C ILE A 184 -1.18 4.90 8.99
N PRO A 185 -2.07 4.38 9.86
CA PRO A 185 -1.67 3.78 11.13
C PRO A 185 -0.97 2.44 10.91
N PRO A 186 -0.27 1.86 11.92
CA PRO A 186 0.13 0.46 11.88
C PRO A 186 -1.10 -0.44 11.64
N LEU A 187 -1.13 -1.15 10.51
CA LEU A 187 -2.34 -1.84 10.05
C LEU A 187 -2.32 -3.31 10.45
N LEU A 188 -3.36 -3.77 11.13
CA LEU A 188 -3.60 -5.21 11.31
C LEU A 188 -4.43 -5.79 10.14
N SER A 189 -5.14 -4.93 9.43
CA SER A 189 -5.96 -5.20 8.24
C SER A 189 -5.77 -4.08 7.23
N LEU A 190 -5.64 -4.38 5.93
CA LEU A 190 -5.56 -3.35 4.89
C LEU A 190 -6.81 -2.46 4.87
N ALA A 191 -7.98 -3.02 5.19
CA ALA A 191 -9.25 -2.30 5.25
C ALA A 191 -9.26 -1.16 6.29
N ALA A 192 -8.32 -1.15 7.24
CA ALA A 192 -8.17 -0.05 8.20
C ALA A 192 -7.68 1.25 7.55
N SER A 193 -7.11 1.21 6.34
CA SER A 193 -6.75 2.39 5.54
C SER A 193 -7.47 2.37 4.18
N PRO A 194 -8.61 3.08 4.05
CA PRO A 194 -9.33 3.19 2.78
C PRO A 194 -8.46 3.77 1.66
N THR A 195 -7.59 4.74 1.98
CA THR A 195 -6.63 5.34 1.05
C THR A 195 -5.72 4.28 0.44
N LEU A 196 -5.13 3.42 1.26
CA LEU A 196 -4.25 2.35 0.81
C LEU A 196 -4.97 1.31 -0.07
N VAL A 197 -6.22 0.98 0.26
CA VAL A 197 -7.06 0.08 -0.55
C VAL A 197 -7.35 0.71 -1.92
N SER A 198 -7.66 2.01 -1.95
CA SER A 198 -7.87 2.75 -3.20
C SER A 198 -6.61 2.77 -4.06
N GLU A 199 -5.45 3.10 -3.49
CA GLU A 199 -4.16 3.09 -4.19
C GLU A 199 -3.82 1.71 -4.78
N LEU A 200 -4.09 0.62 -4.04
CA LEU A 200 -3.94 -0.74 -4.55
C LEU A 200 -4.87 -1.01 -5.74
N GLY A 201 -6.12 -0.57 -5.67
CA GLY A 201 -7.08 -0.67 -6.78
C GLY A 201 -6.62 0.07 -8.04
N GLU A 202 -6.06 1.27 -7.86
CA GLU A 202 -5.51 2.06 -8.96
C GLU A 202 -4.25 1.41 -9.58
N LEU A 203 -3.32 0.93 -8.76
CA LEU A 203 -2.15 0.19 -9.22
C LEU A 203 -2.59 -1.03 -10.03
N LEU A 204 -3.59 -1.79 -9.55
CA LEU A 204 -4.15 -2.93 -10.26
C LEU A 204 -4.72 -2.53 -11.62
N HIS A 205 -5.44 -1.41 -11.69
CA HIS A 205 -5.97 -0.91 -12.96
C HIS A 205 -4.84 -0.59 -13.95
N ARG A 206 -3.79 0.11 -13.51
CA ARG A 206 -2.61 0.44 -14.31
C ARG A 206 -1.87 -0.82 -14.77
N LEU A 207 -1.68 -1.78 -13.86
CA LEU A 207 -1.06 -3.08 -14.13
C LEU A 207 -1.84 -3.84 -15.22
N GLN A 208 -3.16 -3.92 -15.10
CA GLN A 208 -4.04 -4.58 -16.07
C GLN A 208 -3.97 -3.92 -17.45
N ALA A 209 -4.05 -2.59 -17.49
CA ALA A 209 -3.94 -1.84 -18.73
C ALA A 209 -2.58 -2.08 -19.41
N ARG A 210 -1.50 -2.05 -18.62
CA ARG A 210 -0.15 -2.30 -19.09
C ARG A 210 0.02 -3.71 -19.63
N ARG A 211 -0.46 -4.72 -18.90
CA ARG A 211 -0.47 -6.12 -19.32
C ARG A 211 -1.22 -6.31 -20.64
N ARG A 212 -2.43 -5.75 -20.78
CA ARG A 212 -3.23 -5.86 -22.03
C ARG A 212 -2.47 -5.29 -23.22
N ARG A 213 -1.80 -4.13 -23.05
CA ARG A 213 -0.96 -3.53 -24.09
C ARG A 213 0.21 -4.42 -24.49
N LEU A 214 0.91 -5.02 -23.52
CA LEU A 214 2.03 -5.93 -23.78
C LEU A 214 1.56 -7.24 -24.43
N MET A 215 0.39 -7.76 -24.04
CA MET A 215 -0.21 -8.93 -24.68
C MET A 215 -0.56 -8.66 -26.14
N ALA A 216 -1.11 -7.49 -26.46
CA ALA A 216 -1.41 -7.09 -27.84
C ALA A 216 -0.14 -6.93 -28.70
N MET A 217 1.02 -6.69 -28.08
CA MET A 217 2.31 -6.65 -28.77
C MET A 217 2.85 -8.04 -29.11
N ARG A 218 2.32 -9.12 -28.53
CA ARG A 218 2.73 -10.49 -28.83
C ARG A 218 2.44 -10.79 -30.31
N ARG A 219 3.45 -11.29 -31.04
CA ARG A 219 3.26 -11.74 -32.43
C ARG A 219 2.29 -12.92 -32.43
N GLU A 220 1.18 -12.80 -33.13
CA GLU A 220 0.34 -13.95 -33.48
C GLU A 220 1.09 -14.76 -34.56
N SER A 221 2.03 -15.61 -34.13
CA SER A 221 2.51 -16.71 -34.95
C SER A 221 1.42 -17.78 -34.94
N ASN A 222 1.07 -18.29 -36.11
CA ASN A 222 -0.04 -19.22 -36.32
C ASN A 222 -0.02 -20.41 -35.32
N ALA A 223 -1.18 -20.66 -34.71
CA ALA A 223 -1.57 -21.86 -33.98
C ALA A 223 -0.82 -22.19 -32.67
N ARG A 224 -1.49 -21.89 -31.55
CA ARG A 224 -1.48 -22.59 -30.26
C ARG A 224 -0.25 -22.48 -29.33
N MET A 225 0.93 -22.01 -29.77
CA MET A 225 2.08 -21.77 -28.86
C MET A 225 2.69 -20.38 -29.01
N ALA A 226 3.21 -19.83 -27.90
CA ALA A 226 3.96 -18.58 -27.92
C ALA A 226 5.36 -18.82 -28.51
N ASP A 227 5.58 -18.43 -29.76
CA ASP A 227 6.95 -18.32 -30.27
C ASP A 227 7.59 -17.04 -29.70
N PHE A 228 8.44 -17.20 -28.69
CA PHE A 228 9.31 -16.11 -28.22
C PHE A 228 10.68 -16.25 -28.90
N ALA A 229 10.99 -15.31 -29.80
CA ALA A 229 12.35 -15.20 -30.33
C ALA A 229 13.30 -14.66 -29.24
N VAL A 230 14.60 -14.87 -29.40
CA VAL A 230 15.64 -14.32 -28.49
C VAL A 230 15.52 -12.79 -28.35
N ALA A 231 15.02 -12.10 -29.37
CA ALA A 231 14.76 -10.66 -29.35
C ALA A 231 13.59 -10.23 -28.44
N ASP A 232 12.71 -11.16 -28.05
CA ASP A 232 11.51 -10.89 -27.24
C ASP A 232 11.68 -11.29 -25.76
N VAL A 233 12.90 -11.65 -25.32
CA VAL A 233 13.18 -12.11 -23.94
C VAL A 233 12.71 -11.10 -22.89
N SER A 234 12.93 -9.80 -23.11
CA SER A 234 12.46 -8.75 -22.19
C SER A 234 10.94 -8.68 -22.11
N LEU A 235 10.25 -8.82 -23.26
CA LEU A 235 8.78 -8.85 -23.30
C LEU A 235 8.22 -10.08 -22.59
N PHE A 236 8.84 -11.24 -22.78
CA PHE A 236 8.49 -12.48 -22.09
C PHE A 236 8.57 -12.32 -20.57
N TRP A 237 9.71 -11.87 -20.04
CA TRP A 237 9.91 -11.74 -18.60
C TRP A 237 9.01 -10.67 -17.99
N LEU A 238 8.76 -9.57 -18.70
CA LEU A 238 7.82 -8.54 -18.25
C LEU A 238 6.38 -9.09 -18.18
N LEU A 239 5.93 -9.80 -19.22
CA LEU A 239 4.62 -10.46 -19.21
C LEU A 239 4.54 -11.52 -18.11
N ASN A 240 5.59 -12.31 -17.90
CA ASN A 240 5.64 -13.31 -16.83
C ASN A 240 5.46 -12.66 -15.45
N ALA A 241 6.17 -11.56 -15.17
CA ALA A 241 6.05 -10.83 -13.91
C ALA A 241 4.62 -10.29 -13.70
N LEU A 242 4.04 -9.63 -14.72
CA LEU A 242 2.71 -9.04 -14.62
C LEU A 242 1.59 -10.08 -14.52
N ASN A 243 1.64 -11.13 -15.35
CA ASN A 243 0.65 -12.21 -15.34
C ASN A 243 0.65 -13.00 -14.03
N SER A 244 1.83 -13.15 -13.41
CA SER A 244 1.95 -13.87 -12.14
C SER A 244 1.47 -13.02 -10.95
N ALA A 245 1.73 -11.71 -10.98
CA ALA A 245 1.36 -10.81 -9.89
C ALA A 245 -0.12 -10.41 -9.88
N GLU A 246 -0.73 -10.16 -11.05
CA GLU A 246 -2.12 -9.69 -11.15
C GLU A 246 -3.15 -10.53 -10.40
N PRO A 247 -3.25 -11.86 -10.58
CA PRO A 247 -4.29 -12.65 -9.91
C PRO A 247 -4.12 -12.63 -8.38
N VAL A 248 -2.88 -12.64 -7.90
CA VAL A 248 -2.58 -12.60 -6.46
C VAL A 248 -2.94 -11.24 -5.86
N LEU A 249 -2.51 -10.15 -6.50
CA LEU A 249 -2.84 -8.79 -6.05
C LEU A 249 -4.35 -8.51 -6.14
N SER A 250 -5.02 -9.03 -7.17
CA SER A 250 -6.48 -8.91 -7.31
C SER A 250 -7.22 -9.63 -6.19
N GLU A 251 -6.76 -10.81 -5.78
CA GLU A 251 -7.34 -11.56 -4.66
C GLU A 251 -7.12 -10.83 -3.33
N LEU A 252 -5.92 -10.28 -3.11
CA LEU A 252 -5.61 -9.47 -1.92
C LEU A 252 -6.47 -8.20 -1.84
N HIS A 253 -6.78 -7.58 -2.97
CA HIS A 253 -7.66 -6.41 -3.03
C HIS A 253 -9.14 -6.76 -2.82
N GLN A 254 -9.60 -7.94 -3.26
CA GLN A 254 -10.98 -8.39 -3.06
C GLN A 254 -11.32 -8.67 -1.59
N ASP A 255 -10.34 -9.17 -0.83
CA ASP A 255 -10.47 -9.37 0.61
C ASP A 255 -9.34 -8.63 1.37
N PRO A 256 -9.54 -7.31 1.63
CA PRO A 256 -8.57 -6.45 2.30
C PRO A 256 -8.56 -6.63 3.83
N SER A 257 -9.21 -7.66 4.37
CA SER A 257 -9.24 -7.91 5.83
C SER A 257 -7.92 -8.42 6.40
N ARG A 258 -6.99 -8.82 5.52
CA ARG A 258 -5.75 -9.51 5.87
C ARG A 258 -4.60 -8.55 6.18
N HIS A 259 -3.58 -9.09 6.85
CA HIS A 259 -2.42 -8.32 7.31
C HIS A 259 -1.59 -7.75 6.13
N PRO A 260 -1.15 -6.48 6.20
CA PRO A 260 -0.37 -5.81 5.14
C PRO A 260 0.98 -6.47 4.79
N GLU A 261 1.56 -7.28 5.68
CA GLU A 261 2.82 -8.02 5.37
C GLU A 261 2.66 -8.94 4.15
N LEU A 262 1.47 -9.51 3.94
CA LEU A 262 1.18 -10.34 2.78
C LEU A 262 1.23 -9.53 1.49
N LEU A 263 0.59 -8.35 1.48
CA LEU A 263 0.62 -7.44 0.35
C LEU A 263 2.04 -6.93 0.07
N TYR A 264 2.75 -6.48 1.10
CA TYR A 264 4.12 -5.99 0.96
C TYR A 264 5.02 -7.00 0.26
N ARG A 265 4.93 -8.28 0.64
CA ARG A 265 5.75 -9.34 0.04
C ARG A 265 5.54 -9.47 -1.46
N GLU A 266 4.29 -9.38 -1.93
CA GLU A 266 3.98 -9.50 -3.35
C GLU A 266 4.28 -8.21 -4.14
N LEU A 267 4.07 -7.04 -3.53
CA LEU A 267 4.48 -5.77 -4.13
C LEU A 267 6.01 -5.67 -4.27
N ALA A 268 6.77 -6.07 -3.25
CA ALA A 268 8.23 -6.09 -3.28
C ALA A 268 8.75 -7.10 -4.31
N ARG A 269 8.12 -8.28 -4.43
CA ARG A 269 8.43 -9.27 -5.46
C ARG A 269 8.21 -8.71 -6.87
N LEU A 270 7.09 -8.03 -7.09
CA LEU A 270 6.79 -7.40 -8.37
C LEU A 270 7.81 -6.29 -8.68
N ALA A 271 8.08 -5.39 -7.74
CA ALA A 271 9.06 -4.32 -7.90
C ALA A 271 10.45 -4.86 -8.24
N GLY A 272 10.92 -5.87 -7.50
CA GLY A 272 12.20 -6.53 -7.78
C GLY A 272 12.27 -7.15 -9.18
N SER A 273 11.16 -7.73 -9.64
CA SER A 273 11.07 -8.28 -11.00
C SER A 273 11.13 -7.19 -12.07
N LEU A 274 10.44 -6.06 -11.85
CA LEU A 274 10.40 -4.94 -12.80
C LEU A 274 11.71 -4.15 -12.84
N LEU A 275 12.45 -4.08 -11.72
CA LEU A 275 13.75 -3.42 -11.64
C LEU A 275 14.80 -4.06 -12.54
N THR A 276 14.63 -5.32 -12.94
CA THR A 276 15.52 -5.97 -13.93
C THR A 276 15.57 -5.26 -15.29
N PHE A 277 14.55 -4.43 -15.59
CA PHE A 277 14.47 -3.64 -16.82
C PHE A 277 14.78 -2.16 -16.61
N SER A 278 15.07 -1.73 -15.38
CA SER A 278 15.40 -0.34 -15.08
C SER A 278 16.92 -0.13 -15.15
N LEU A 279 17.34 0.96 -15.79
CA LEU A 279 18.73 1.41 -15.78
C LEU A 279 18.98 2.54 -14.77
N GLU A 280 17.91 3.15 -14.27
CA GLU A 280 17.96 4.33 -13.40
C GLU A 280 17.80 3.98 -11.92
N HIS A 281 17.18 2.83 -11.62
CA HIS A 281 16.83 2.44 -10.26
C HIS A 281 17.46 1.09 -9.91
N HIS A 282 17.85 0.95 -8.64
CA HIS A 282 18.49 -0.25 -8.08
C HIS A 282 17.61 -0.90 -7.03
N LEU A 283 18.00 -2.10 -6.57
CA LEU A 283 17.24 -2.87 -5.59
C LEU A 283 17.08 -2.14 -4.24
N GLU A 284 17.99 -1.23 -3.87
CA GLU A 284 17.83 -0.42 -2.65
C GLU A 284 16.63 0.54 -2.70
N ALA A 285 16.06 0.79 -3.89
CA ALA A 285 14.87 1.61 -4.04
C ALA A 285 13.61 0.97 -3.43
N ILE A 286 13.59 -0.36 -3.22
CA ILE A 286 12.46 -1.04 -2.58
C ILE A 286 12.49 -0.74 -1.07
N PRO A 287 11.49 -0.03 -0.52
CA PRO A 287 11.46 0.30 0.89
C PRO A 287 11.41 -0.97 1.77
N ARG A 288 12.18 -0.98 2.86
CA ARG A 288 12.10 -2.06 3.86
C ARG A 288 10.79 -1.95 4.64
N TYR A 289 10.14 -3.07 4.90
CA TYR A 289 8.91 -3.08 5.70
C TYR A 289 9.14 -2.54 7.12
N ARG A 290 8.37 -1.52 7.48
CA ARG A 290 8.35 -0.88 8.80
C ARG A 290 6.89 -0.79 9.26
N HIS A 291 6.45 -1.78 10.03
CA HIS A 291 5.06 -1.88 10.46
C HIS A 291 4.58 -0.67 11.27
N ALA A 292 5.44 -0.13 12.14
CA ALA A 292 5.13 1.05 12.95
C ALA A 292 5.04 2.36 12.15
N SER A 293 5.51 2.39 10.90
CA SER A 293 5.52 3.60 10.06
C SER A 293 5.22 3.24 8.59
N PRO A 294 4.00 2.78 8.27
CA PRO A 294 3.67 2.26 6.95
C PRO A 294 3.69 3.32 5.84
N GLU A 295 3.56 4.60 6.18
CA GLU A 295 3.73 5.74 5.25
C GLU A 295 5.13 5.79 4.62
N GLN A 296 6.15 5.28 5.32
CA GLN A 296 7.51 5.18 4.79
C GLN A 296 7.72 3.94 3.90
N VAL A 297 6.68 3.13 3.71
CA VAL A 297 6.75 1.83 3.05
C VAL A 297 5.85 1.81 1.82
N PHE A 298 4.54 1.98 2.02
CA PHE A 298 3.57 1.75 0.96
C PHE A 298 3.54 2.89 -0.07
N PRO A 299 3.32 4.17 0.29
CA PRO A 299 3.37 5.27 -0.67
C PRO A 299 4.63 5.28 -1.56
N PRO A 300 5.87 5.17 -1.02
CA PRO A 300 7.05 5.13 -1.88
C PRO A 300 7.14 3.87 -2.73
N LEU A 301 6.62 2.72 -2.27
CA LEU A 301 6.60 1.49 -3.06
C LEU A 301 5.57 1.54 -4.20
N PHE A 302 4.39 2.13 -3.97
CA PHE A 302 3.40 2.38 -5.03
C PHE A 302 3.96 3.33 -6.09
N ALA A 303 4.56 4.45 -5.67
CA ALA A 303 5.19 5.39 -6.60
C ALA A 303 6.30 4.75 -7.44
N LEU A 304 7.14 3.90 -6.82
CA LEU A 304 8.17 3.14 -7.52
C LEU A 304 7.54 2.19 -8.56
N LEU A 305 6.51 1.44 -8.17
CA LEU A 305 5.82 0.51 -9.07
C LEU A 305 5.16 1.23 -10.24
N ASP A 306 4.53 2.38 -10.00
CA ASP A 306 3.91 3.19 -11.06
C ASP A 306 4.94 3.65 -12.09
N MET A 307 6.07 4.19 -11.62
CA MET A 307 7.17 4.57 -12.51
C MET A 307 7.72 3.36 -13.29
N LEU A 308 7.94 2.22 -12.63
CA LEU A 308 8.44 1.01 -13.28
C LEU A 308 7.44 0.47 -14.32
N LEU A 309 6.13 0.56 -14.06
CA LEU A 309 5.09 0.16 -15.00
C LEU A 309 5.05 1.07 -16.23
N GLU A 310 5.46 2.33 -16.13
CA GLU A 310 5.55 3.25 -17.28
C GLU A 310 6.82 3.05 -18.11
N VAL A 311 7.99 3.02 -17.47
CA VAL A 311 9.31 3.05 -18.12
C VAL A 311 9.70 1.74 -18.80
N SER A 312 9.16 0.60 -18.33
CA SER A 312 9.58 -0.76 -18.71
C SER A 312 9.22 -1.24 -20.14
N LEU A 313 8.88 -0.37 -21.09
CA LEU A 313 8.63 -0.83 -22.47
C LEU A 313 9.96 -1.11 -23.17
N PRO A 314 10.17 -2.33 -23.70
CA PRO A 314 11.17 -2.52 -24.75
C PRO A 314 10.75 -1.65 -25.95
N SER A 315 11.51 -0.61 -26.27
CA SER A 315 11.21 0.21 -27.44
C SER A 315 11.36 -0.63 -28.70
N ARG A 316 10.25 -0.82 -29.43
CA ARG A 316 10.24 -1.34 -30.80
C ARG A 316 10.59 -0.27 -31.83
N VAL A 317 10.73 0.98 -31.38
CA VAL A 317 11.11 2.11 -32.22
C VAL A 317 12.59 2.37 -32.00
N ILE A 318 13.35 2.23 -33.08
CA ILE A 318 14.75 2.63 -33.11
C ILE A 318 14.76 4.03 -33.70
N ALA A 319 15.16 5.02 -32.89
CA ALA A 319 15.37 6.37 -33.39
C ALA A 319 16.55 6.35 -34.37
N ILE A 320 16.29 6.73 -35.62
CA ILE A 320 17.33 6.88 -36.63
C ILE A 320 17.70 8.36 -36.65
N ALA A 321 18.92 8.67 -36.19
CA ALA A 321 19.45 10.02 -36.30
C ALA A 321 19.61 10.39 -37.78
N LEU A 322 18.99 11.49 -38.20
CA LEU A 322 19.13 12.05 -39.54
C LEU A 322 20.15 13.18 -39.50
N GLU A 323 21.24 13.02 -40.25
CA GLU A 323 22.27 14.04 -40.43
C GLU A 323 22.01 14.80 -41.73
N GLN A 324 22.05 16.13 -41.67
CA GLN A 324 21.90 16.97 -42.85
C GLN A 324 23.22 17.03 -43.62
N GLY A 325 23.18 16.76 -44.92
CA GLY A 325 24.33 16.89 -45.82
C GLY A 325 24.79 18.34 -45.98
N ALA A 326 26.01 18.51 -46.48
CA ALA A 326 26.62 19.83 -46.72
C ALA A 326 25.84 20.70 -47.71
N ASP A 327 25.07 20.06 -48.61
CA ASP A 327 24.17 20.65 -49.58
C ASP A 327 22.84 21.14 -48.97
N ARG A 328 22.57 20.86 -47.69
CA ARG A 328 21.35 21.22 -46.92
C ARG A 328 20.01 20.71 -47.49
N GLU A 329 20.01 20.13 -48.68
CA GLU A 329 18.84 19.58 -49.34
C GLU A 329 18.59 18.09 -49.01
N ILE A 330 19.61 17.38 -48.49
CA ILE A 330 19.55 15.94 -48.23
C ILE A 330 19.76 15.63 -46.75
N TRP A 331 18.87 14.81 -46.18
CA TRP A 331 19.02 14.23 -44.84
C TRP A 331 19.33 12.74 -44.97
N ARG A 332 20.32 12.24 -44.23
CA ARG A 332 20.77 10.84 -44.28
C ARG A 332 20.72 10.22 -42.90
N GLY A 333 20.05 9.08 -42.78
CA GLY A 333 20.06 8.25 -41.58
C GLY A 333 20.79 6.93 -41.84
N ARG A 334 21.67 6.52 -40.93
CA ARG A 334 22.37 5.23 -41.04
C ARG A 334 21.61 4.15 -40.30
N LEU A 335 21.29 3.07 -40.99
CA LEU A 335 20.59 1.90 -40.45
C LEU A 335 21.61 0.85 -39.99
N HIS A 336 22.14 1.03 -38.78
CA HIS A 336 23.14 0.10 -38.21
C HIS A 336 22.52 -1.14 -37.58
N ASP A 337 21.26 -1.07 -37.15
CA ASP A 337 20.58 -2.15 -36.44
C ASP A 337 20.05 -3.21 -37.42
N ALA A 338 20.43 -4.47 -37.19
CA ALA A 338 20.00 -5.61 -38.01
C ALA A 338 18.47 -5.78 -38.02
N ARG A 339 17.78 -5.33 -36.96
CA ARG A 339 16.30 -5.39 -36.84
C ARG A 339 15.57 -4.49 -37.84
N LEU A 340 16.26 -3.51 -38.44
CA LEU A 340 15.67 -2.56 -39.39
C LEU A 340 15.73 -3.05 -40.85
N ARG A 341 16.30 -4.23 -41.11
CA ARG A 341 16.59 -4.70 -42.48
C ARG A 341 15.42 -5.43 -43.14
N GLU A 342 14.53 -6.06 -42.37
CA GLU A 342 13.40 -6.85 -42.91
C GLU A 342 12.12 -6.59 -42.09
N GLY A 343 11.06 -6.14 -42.76
CA GLY A 343 9.72 -6.00 -42.16
C GLY A 343 9.52 -4.83 -41.17
N ALA A 344 10.36 -3.78 -41.23
CA ALA A 344 10.20 -2.58 -40.40
C ALA A 344 9.41 -1.48 -41.14
N ASP A 345 8.39 -0.93 -40.48
CA ASP A 345 7.70 0.27 -40.94
C ASP A 345 8.50 1.52 -40.56
N PHE A 346 8.79 2.37 -41.54
CA PHE A 346 9.51 3.62 -41.32
C PHE A 346 8.52 4.78 -41.17
N TYR A 347 8.64 5.51 -40.06
CA TYR A 347 7.88 6.71 -39.80
C TYR A 347 8.81 7.92 -39.80
N LEU A 348 8.42 8.99 -40.49
CA LEU A 348 9.17 10.24 -40.54
C LEU A 348 8.37 11.33 -39.81
N SER A 349 8.91 11.82 -38.69
CA SER A 349 8.38 12.98 -37.99
C SER A 349 9.01 14.25 -38.54
N VAL A 350 8.18 15.21 -38.96
CA VAL A 350 8.63 16.47 -39.56
C VAL A 350 7.99 17.63 -38.82
N ARG A 351 8.83 18.60 -38.42
CA ARG A 351 8.38 19.88 -37.86
C ARG A 351 8.61 20.97 -38.91
N SER A 352 7.60 21.79 -39.15
CA SER A 352 7.65 22.92 -40.08
C SER A 352 6.87 24.09 -39.48
N SER A 353 7.28 25.32 -39.81
CA SER A 353 6.56 26.55 -39.48
C SER A 353 5.34 26.81 -40.37
N LEU A 354 5.09 25.96 -41.38
CA LEU A 354 3.97 26.07 -42.30
C LEU A 354 2.66 25.51 -41.70
N PRO A 355 1.50 26.10 -42.02
CA PRO A 355 0.19 25.55 -41.66
C PRO A 355 -0.06 24.15 -42.26
N LEU A 356 -0.78 23.28 -41.52
CA LEU A 356 -0.90 21.84 -41.82
C LEU A 356 -1.42 21.52 -43.24
N THR A 357 -2.38 22.31 -43.74
CA THR A 357 -2.97 22.14 -45.08
C THR A 357 -1.98 22.47 -46.20
N SER A 358 -1.27 23.59 -46.08
CA SER A 358 -0.23 24.01 -47.03
C SER A 358 1.00 23.10 -46.96
N TYR A 359 1.38 22.66 -45.76
CA TYR A 359 2.46 21.70 -45.55
C TYR A 359 2.19 20.36 -46.24
N ARG A 360 0.99 19.78 -46.09
CA ARG A 360 0.66 18.49 -46.74
C ARG A 360 0.76 18.54 -48.26
N ALA A 361 0.33 19.65 -48.87
CA ALA A 361 0.43 19.86 -50.31
C ALA A 361 1.89 20.05 -50.76
N ALA A 362 2.64 20.92 -50.07
CA ALA A 362 4.04 21.22 -50.37
C ALA A 362 4.97 20.01 -50.13
N PHE A 363 4.73 19.23 -49.08
CA PHE A 363 5.53 18.05 -48.75
C PHE A 363 5.39 16.97 -49.83
N ARG A 364 4.17 16.73 -50.33
CA ARG A 364 3.92 15.78 -51.42
C ARG A 364 4.56 16.20 -52.74
N SER A 365 4.67 17.50 -53.02
CA SER A 365 5.26 18.01 -54.26
C SER A 365 6.78 18.21 -54.19
N SER A 366 7.33 18.48 -52.99
CA SER A 366 8.73 18.88 -52.81
C SER A 366 9.65 17.75 -52.33
N VAL A 367 9.13 16.74 -51.62
CA VAL A 367 9.94 15.57 -51.22
C VAL A 367 10.09 14.64 -52.42
N ARG A 368 11.20 14.80 -53.13
CA ARG A 368 11.43 14.15 -54.42
C ARG A 368 11.78 12.66 -54.34
N ARG A 369 12.20 12.13 -53.18
CA ARG A 369 12.53 10.70 -53.00
C ARG A 369 12.87 10.36 -51.54
N VAL A 370 12.26 9.31 -50.99
CA VAL A 370 12.80 8.54 -49.85
C VAL A 370 13.37 7.26 -50.46
N ALA A 371 14.68 7.06 -50.38
CA ALA A 371 15.36 5.91 -50.97
C ALA A 371 16.29 5.26 -49.95
N MET A 372 16.15 3.96 -49.76
CA MET A 372 17.08 3.16 -48.96
C MET A 372 18.28 2.81 -49.85
N MET A 373 19.41 3.50 -49.66
CA MET A 373 20.63 3.20 -50.41
C MET A 373 21.43 2.11 -49.70
N MET A 374 21.42 0.90 -50.26
CA MET A 374 22.48 -0.09 -50.03
C MET A 374 23.66 0.32 -50.94
N SER A 375 24.77 0.80 -50.38
CA SER A 375 25.94 1.24 -51.15
C SER A 375 26.56 0.09 -51.97
N PRO A 376 27.20 0.31 -53.14
CA PRO A 376 26.56 0.75 -54.37
C PRO A 376 26.95 -0.15 -55.56
N ARG A 377 25.98 -0.74 -56.26
CA ARG A 377 26.03 -0.90 -57.73
C ARG A 377 24.61 -0.84 -58.28
N SER A 378 24.32 0.29 -58.91
CA SER A 378 23.34 0.47 -60.00
C SER A 378 22.23 -0.58 -60.11
N SER A 379 21.10 -0.33 -59.45
CA SER A 379 19.81 -0.84 -59.93
C SER A 379 18.69 0.04 -59.40
N ILE A 380 17.97 0.67 -60.33
CA ILE A 380 16.78 1.48 -60.10
C ILE A 380 15.64 0.51 -59.73
N LEU A 381 15.08 0.65 -58.53
CA LEU A 381 13.84 -0.04 -58.12
C LEU A 381 12.70 0.98 -57.97
N PRO A 382 11.45 0.61 -58.28
CA PRO A 382 10.33 1.54 -58.32
C PRO A 382 9.82 1.93 -56.93
N SER A 383 9.33 3.17 -56.87
CA SER A 383 8.67 3.89 -55.77
C SER A 383 7.90 3.04 -54.75
N ALA A 384 8.29 3.13 -53.47
CA ALA A 384 7.46 2.68 -52.34
C ALA A 384 6.20 3.54 -52.25
N ALA A 385 5.03 2.89 -52.38
CA ALA A 385 3.73 3.54 -52.31
C ALA A 385 3.47 4.10 -50.89
N SER A 386 3.20 5.39 -50.80
CA SER A 386 2.74 6.03 -49.56
C SER A 386 1.33 5.54 -49.20
N ARG A 387 1.20 4.64 -48.22
CA ARG A 387 -0.08 4.42 -47.54
C ARG A 387 -0.21 5.42 -46.40
N SER A 388 -1.01 6.45 -46.65
CA SER A 388 -1.50 7.40 -45.65
C SER A 388 -2.65 6.75 -44.89
N ASN A 389 -2.44 6.26 -43.67
CA ASN A 389 -3.53 6.03 -42.72
C ASN A 389 -3.74 7.26 -41.82
N ARG A 390 -5.00 7.50 -41.48
CA ARG A 390 -5.48 8.58 -40.59
C ARG A 390 -4.93 8.44 -39.19
#